data_AF-A0AAV7ADB4-F1
#
_entry.id   AF-A0AAV7ADB4-F1
#
_cell.length_a   1.000
_cell.length_b   1.000
_cell.length_c   1.000
_cell.angle_alpha   90.00
_cell.angle_beta   90.00
_cell.angle_gamma   90.00
#
_symmetry.space_group_name_H-M   'P 1'
#
loop_
_entity.id
_entity.type
_entity.pdbx_description
1 polymer ?
#
loop_
_entity_poly.entity_id
_entity_poly.type
_entity_poly.pdbx_seq_one_letter_code
_entity_poly.pdbx_strand_id
1 'polypeptide(L)'
;MPDYILKYAPISSQEQRQSYKNDFNAEYNEYRDLHARIERITSRFTELDAQLKQLGPGSEEYKTIHDQILQEYRKIKKVGSLGKFPIVHIVLTNGL
;
A
#
# COMPACT_ATOMS: atom_id res chain seq x y z
N MET A 1 3.50 19.89 -8.59
CA MET A 1 4.69 19.70 -7.73
C MET A 1 4.21 19.55 -6.31
N PRO A 2 4.71 18.56 -5.56
CA PRO A 2 4.39 18.43 -4.14
C PRO A 2 4.85 19.64 -3.34
N ASP A 3 4.03 20.06 -2.39
CA ASP A 3 4.25 21.17 -1.47
C ASP A 3 5.46 20.96 -0.54
N TYR A 4 5.77 19.72 -0.17
CA TYR A 4 6.94 19.41 0.67
C TYR A 4 8.28 19.86 0.04
N ILE A 5 8.37 19.91 -1.29
CA ILE A 5 9.58 20.36 -2.01
C ILE A 5 9.83 21.85 -1.77
N LEU A 6 8.77 22.64 -1.60
CA LEU A 6 8.85 24.07 -1.30
C LEU A 6 9.03 24.32 0.21
N LYS A 7 8.51 23.43 1.05
CA LYS A 7 8.53 23.54 2.52
C LYS A 7 9.88 23.13 3.15
N TYR A 8 10.57 22.16 2.58
CA TYR A 8 11.80 21.59 3.13
C TYR A 8 13.02 21.91 2.25
N ALA A 9 13.63 23.07 2.47
CA ALA A 9 14.86 23.49 1.81
C ALA A 9 16.08 22.68 2.30
N PRO A 10 17.22 22.69 1.58
CA PRO A 10 18.44 22.05 2.04
C PRO A 10 18.83 22.49 3.46
N ILE A 11 19.21 21.52 4.29
CA ILE A 11 19.55 21.77 5.70
C ILE A 11 20.82 22.60 5.77
N SER A 12 20.73 23.72 6.49
CA SER A 12 21.82 24.67 6.71
C SER A 12 22.18 24.86 8.20
N SER A 13 21.32 24.43 9.12
CA SER A 13 21.56 24.51 10.56
C SER A 13 21.11 23.28 11.35
N GLN A 14 21.64 23.14 12.57
CA GLN A 14 21.26 22.07 13.49
C GLN A 14 19.83 22.25 14.00
N GLU A 15 19.37 23.48 14.26
CA GLU A 15 17.97 23.71 14.65
C GLU A 15 17.00 23.32 13.53
N GLN A 16 17.33 23.67 12.27
CA GLN A 16 16.52 23.30 11.11
C GLN A 16 16.43 21.78 10.97
N ARG A 17 17.55 21.07 11.13
CA ARG A 17 17.59 19.60 11.14
C ARG A 17 16.69 19.01 12.22
N GLN A 18 16.72 19.58 13.43
CA GLN A 18 15.90 19.09 14.54
C GLN A 18 14.41 19.34 14.31
N SER A 19 14.05 20.51 13.75
CA SER A 19 12.67 20.82 13.36
C SER A 19 12.14 19.82 12.33
N TYR A 20 12.91 19.54 11.27
CA TYR A 20 12.50 18.59 10.22
C TYR A 20 12.36 17.17 10.77
N LYS A 21 13.23 16.78 11.72
CA LYS A 21 13.11 15.50 12.41
C LYS A 21 11.83 15.41 13.25
N ASN A 22 11.45 16.49 13.94
CA ASN A 22 10.22 16.52 14.74
C ASN A 22 8.98 16.43 13.85
N ASP A 23 8.95 17.21 12.76
CA ASP A 23 7.88 17.17 11.75
C ASP A 23 7.73 15.75 11.17
N PHE A 24 8.85 15.14 10.76
CA PHE A 24 8.86 13.78 10.25
C PHE A 24 8.30 12.80 11.27
N ASN A 25 8.78 12.86 12.52
CA ASN A 25 8.33 11.95 13.58
C ASN A 25 6.84 12.12 13.92
N ALA A 26 6.29 13.34 13.80
CA ALA A 26 4.88 13.60 14.05
C ALA A 26 3.97 12.85 13.05
N GLU A 27 4.38 12.78 11.79
CA GLU A 27 3.64 12.10 10.72
C GLU A 27 4.06 10.63 10.52
N TYR A 28 5.23 10.24 11.06
CA TYR A 28 5.80 8.91 10.86
C TYR A 28 4.92 7.78 11.38
N ASN A 29 4.22 7.98 12.50
CA ASN A 29 3.33 6.96 13.05
C ASN A 29 2.16 6.67 12.10
N GLU A 30 1.55 7.72 11.51
CA GLU A 30 0.49 7.58 10.54
C GLU A 30 0.99 6.87 9.27
N TYR A 31 2.16 7.25 8.77
CA TYR A 31 2.81 6.55 7.65
C TYR A 31 3.04 5.07 7.97
N ARG A 32 3.55 4.74 9.16
CA ARG A 32 3.85 3.36 9.58
C ARG A 32 2.60 2.51 9.67
N ASP A 33 1.53 3.03 10.23
CA ASP A 33 0.26 2.32 10.34
C ASP A 33 -0.36 2.08 8.96
N LEU A 34 -0.29 3.08 8.08
CA LEU A 34 -0.76 2.95 6.70
C LEU A 34 0.09 1.94 5.92
N HIS A 35 1.40 2.00 6.06
CA HIS A 35 2.34 1.09 5.40
C HIS A 35 2.12 -0.36 5.85
N ALA A 36 2.02 -0.60 7.16
CA ALA A 36 1.75 -1.93 7.71
C ALA A 36 0.41 -2.48 7.21
N ARG A 37 -0.59 -1.62 7.04
CA ARG A 37 -1.87 -2.02 6.45
C ARG A 37 -1.73 -2.42 4.98
N ILE A 38 -0.99 -1.65 4.20
CA ILE A 38 -0.71 -1.96 2.78
C ILE A 38 0.07 -3.28 2.67
N GLU A 39 1.11 -3.50 3.48
CA GLU A 39 1.89 -4.74 3.48
C GLU A 39 1.03 -5.97 3.78
N ARG A 40 0.13 -5.89 4.78
CA ARG A 40 -0.80 -6.98 5.08
C ARG A 40 -1.72 -7.30 3.91
N ILE A 41 -2.23 -6.26 3.26
CA ILE A 41 -3.06 -6.39 2.06
C ILE A 41 -2.27 -7.08 0.95
N THR A 42 -1.11 -6.55 0.56
CA THR A 42 -0.29 -7.09 -0.51
C THR A 42 0.14 -8.53 -0.23
N SER A 43 0.48 -8.85 1.01
CA SER A 43 0.84 -10.21 1.42
C SER A 43 -0.34 -11.17 1.26
N ARG A 44 -1.55 -10.75 1.64
CA ARG A 44 -2.76 -11.58 1.49
C ARG A 44 -3.09 -11.85 0.03
N PHE A 45 -2.98 -10.84 -0.85
CA PHE A 45 -3.20 -11.06 -2.29
C PHE A 45 -2.14 -11.99 -2.89
N THR A 46 -0.88 -11.86 -2.48
CA THR A 46 0.21 -12.73 -2.93
C THR A 46 -0.03 -14.18 -2.52
N GLU A 47 -0.50 -14.41 -1.29
CA GLU A 47 -0.87 -15.73 -0.79
C GLU A 47 -2.03 -16.34 -1.61
N LEU A 48 -3.10 -15.57 -1.82
CA LEU A 48 -4.26 -16.04 -2.59
C LEU A 48 -3.91 -16.33 -4.05
N ASP A 49 -3.06 -15.51 -4.68
CA ASP A 49 -2.56 -15.75 -6.04
C ASP A 49 -1.70 -17.01 -6.13
N ALA A 50 -0.82 -17.24 -5.16
CA ALA A 50 -0.02 -18.46 -5.08
C ALA A 50 -0.91 -19.71 -4.92
N GLN A 51 -1.97 -19.63 -4.12
CA GLN A 51 -2.94 -20.72 -3.97
C GLN A 51 -3.71 -20.96 -5.29
N LEU A 52 -4.14 -19.91 -5.99
CA LEU A 52 -4.81 -20.06 -7.29
C LEU A 52 -3.91 -20.75 -8.32
N LYS A 53 -2.62 -20.42 -8.36
CA LYS A 53 -1.65 -21.04 -9.28
C LYS A 53 -1.42 -22.53 -9.01
N GLN A 54 -1.66 -22.97 -7.77
CA GLN A 54 -1.54 -24.38 -7.38
C GLN A 54 -2.83 -25.17 -7.59
N LEU A 55 -3.98 -24.50 -7.71
CA LEU A 55 -5.27 -25.14 -7.90
C LEU A 55 -5.62 -25.28 -9.38
N GLY A 56 -6.21 -26.42 -9.74
CA GLY A 56 -6.76 -26.62 -11.07
C GLY A 56 -7.93 -25.66 -11.33
N PRO A 57 -7.97 -24.98 -12.49
CA PRO A 57 -9.08 -24.11 -12.85
C PRO A 57 -10.38 -24.93 -12.92
N GLY A 58 -11.41 -24.49 -12.18
CA GLY A 58 -12.73 -25.15 -12.12
C GLY A 58 -13.05 -25.91 -10.83
N SER A 59 -12.09 -26.00 -9.90
CA SER A 59 -12.33 -26.53 -8.55
C SER A 59 -13.20 -25.57 -7.71
N GLU A 60 -13.94 -26.10 -6.73
CA GLU A 60 -14.74 -25.28 -5.81
C GLU A 60 -13.83 -24.42 -4.91
N GLU A 61 -12.63 -24.92 -4.64
CA GLU A 61 -11.56 -24.21 -3.95
C GLU A 61 -11.10 -22.97 -4.74
N TYR A 62 -10.97 -23.08 -6.06
CA TYR A 62 -10.64 -21.95 -6.94
C TYR A 62 -11.70 -20.85 -6.87
N LYS A 63 -12.99 -21.22 -6.90
CA LYS A 63 -14.11 -20.26 -6.76
C LYS A 63 -14.09 -19.56 -5.40
N THR A 64 -13.86 -20.32 -4.33
CA THR A 64 -13.78 -19.79 -2.96
C THR A 64 -12.66 -18.76 -2.81
N ILE A 65 -11.48 -19.05 -3.36
CA ILE A 65 -10.34 -18.11 -3.30
C ILE A 65 -10.60 -16.88 -4.18
N HIS A 66 -11.23 -17.06 -5.34
CA HIS A 66 -11.64 -15.96 -6.20
C HIS A 66 -12.60 -14.98 -5.47
N ASP A 67 -13.58 -15.52 -4.74
CA ASP A 67 -14.51 -14.71 -3.95
C ASP A 67 -13.81 -13.96 -2.80
N GLN A 68 -12.82 -14.58 -2.15
CA GLN A 68 -12.01 -13.93 -1.11
C GLN A 68 -11.22 -12.74 -1.67
N ILE A 69 -10.60 -12.88 -2.85
CA ILE A 69 -9.88 -11.80 -3.54
C ILE A 69 -10.82 -10.62 -3.82
N LEU A 70 -12.03 -10.90 -4.33
CA LEU A 70 -13.03 -9.87 -4.61
C LEU A 70 -13.52 -9.17 -3.34
N GLN A 71 -13.68 -9.91 -2.24
CA GLN A 71 -14.07 -9.34 -0.95
C GLN A 71 -12.98 -8.41 -0.39
N GLU A 72 -11.71 -8.82 -0.45
CA GLU A 72 -10.59 -7.99 -0.02
C GLU A 72 -10.49 -6.71 -0.87
N TYR A 73 -10.66 -6.82 -2.19
CA TYR A 73 -10.67 -5.66 -3.07
C TYR A 73 -11.79 -4.66 -2.71
N ARG A 74 -13.00 -5.14 -2.40
CA ARG A 74 -14.13 -4.30 -1.97
C ARG A 74 -13.84 -3.58 -0.65
N LYS A 75 -13.19 -4.25 0.31
CA LYS A 75 -12.80 -3.64 1.59
C LYS A 75 -11.82 -2.50 1.38
N ILE A 76 -10.84 -2.68 0.49
CA ILE A 76 -9.80 -1.68 0.24
C ILE A 76 -10.34 -0.49 -0.54
N LYS A 77 -11.18 -0.74 -1.55
CA LYS A 77 -11.84 0.32 -2.34
C LYS A 77 -12.69 1.24 -1.45
N LYS A 78 -13.37 0.71 -0.43
CA LYS A 78 -14.15 1.50 0.54
C LYS A 78 -13.31 2.42 1.43
N VAL A 79 -12.04 2.10 1.65
CA VAL A 79 -11.16 2.86 2.57
C VAL A 79 -10.52 4.05 1.85
N GLY A 80 -10.70 4.19 0.53
CA GLY A 80 -10.14 5.31 -0.24
C GLY A 80 -8.61 5.29 -0.35
N SER A 81 -7.95 4.27 0.21
CA SER A 81 -6.48 4.16 0.25
C SER A 81 -5.85 3.92 -1.12
N LEU A 82 -6.61 3.40 -2.10
CA LEU A 82 -6.10 3.14 -3.45
C LEU A 82 -5.91 4.40 -4.29
N GLY A 83 -6.64 5.48 -4.00
CA GLY A 83 -6.60 6.72 -4.80
C GLY A 83 -5.35 7.58 -4.60
N LYS A 84 -4.48 7.25 -3.63
CA LYS A 84 -3.29 8.04 -3.28
C LYS A 84 -1.95 7.44 -3.72
N PHE A 85 -1.94 6.23 -4.31
CA PHE A 85 -0.68 5.51 -4.55
C PHE A 85 -0.55 4.99 -5.99
N PRO A 86 0.14 5.72 -6.89
CA PRO A 86 0.38 5.29 -8.27
C PRO A 86 1.17 3.96 -8.37
N ILE A 87 1.84 3.53 -7.29
CA ILE A 87 2.60 2.28 -7.24
C ILE A 87 1.69 1.03 -7.30
N VAL A 88 0.48 1.08 -6.73
CA VAL A 88 -0.47 -0.06 -6.79
C VAL A 88 -1.02 -0.25 -8.20
N HIS A 89 -1.17 0.84 -8.95
CA HIS A 89 -1.55 0.80 -10.36
C HIS A 89 -0.44 0.18 -11.22
N ILE A 90 0.83 0.52 -10.97
CA ILE A 90 1.99 -0.01 -11.71
C ILE A 90 2.12 -1.54 -11.57
N VAL A 91 1.83 -2.08 -10.38
CA VAL A 91 1.85 -3.53 -10.11
C VAL A 91 0.70 -4.26 -10.81
N LEU A 92 -0.47 -3.62 -10.95
CA LEU A 92 -1.64 -4.22 -11.61
C LEU A 92 -1.62 -4.12 -13.14
N THR A 93 -0.90 -3.14 -13.72
CA THR A 93 -0.87 -2.94 -15.18
C THR A 93 0.36 -3.50 -15.90
N ASN A 94 1.41 -3.94 -15.18
CA ASN A 94 2.65 -4.44 -15.79
C ASN A 94 2.98 -5.89 -15.43
N GLY A 95 2.00 -6.69 -15.01
CA GLY A 95 2.26 -8.02 -14.42
C GLY A 95 1.20 -9.09 -14.65
N LEU A 96 0.40 -8.97 -15.70
CA LEU A 96 -0.33 -10.06 -16.35
C LEU A 96 -0.11 -9.96 -17.86
#